data_AF-A0A938CXJ7-F1
#
_entry.id   AF-A0A938CXJ7-F1
#
_cell.length_a   1.000
_cell.length_b   1.000
_cell.length_c   1.000
_cell.angle_alpha   90.00
_cell.angle_beta   90.00
_cell.angle_gamma   90.00
#
_symmetry.space_group_name_H-M   'P 1'
#
loop_
_entity.id
_entity.type
_entity.pdbx_description
1 polymer ?
#
loop_
_entity_poly.entity_id
_entity_poly.type
_entity_poly.pdbx_seq_one_letter_code
_entity_poly.pdbx_strand_id
1 'polypeptide(L)'
;MYNVRVRARPRPNQGAPAVTNKITNPRAIIDPRALRDRVVALAARNGARGETLAVLKRALADGRAEIRRRFEAGASGAVTVSAGALLTDQIVKLIHLHALAAYPAANPTEGERLAVVAVGGYGRGELAPHSDVDLLFLHPYKRAPRTEQIVESMLYLLWDLGLKVGHAVRSVEECLRLARQDHVIATTLLDARAVAGDRRLFNELRRRFDAEVARGTEIAFLEAKLAERDARHARLGDSRYVLEPNIKDGKGGLRDLHTLLWIAKYLYRIQGLDDLVRLGVLTEKEARRFAKAQNFLWTLRCHLHLTAGRTGDLLTFDTQTAIGRKLGYTDRAGTLGVERFMKHYFLTAKTVGDLTRIVCAAIEAEHKRRPFVALDAGVPGFAVEGDRLSVTEDDVFARAPVNLLRLFHLAHERGLDIHPNALKLVTRNLGLIDARLRSEPEANRLFLDMLTSPKGPEGVLRRLNEAGVLGRFVPDFGRVVAQMQHDMYHVYTVDEHTIRAIGILSRIERGLLREDHPLASEIVHKVLSRRVLYLAVLLHDIAKGRGGNHPALGGQIAERMGPVLGLEPEETEAVAWLVRCHVAMSETAFKRDLSDPQAIADFVALVQSPERLR
;
A
#
# COMPACT_ATOMS: atom_id res chain seq x y z
N MET A 1 -61.29 14.12 3.66
CA MET A 1 -60.15 14.99 3.95
C MET A 1 -59.23 14.30 4.95
N TYR A 2 -58.15 13.66 4.51
CA TYR A 2 -56.97 13.37 5.34
C TYR A 2 -55.75 13.33 4.42
N ASN A 3 -54.85 14.29 4.63
CA ASN A 3 -53.61 14.50 3.87
C ASN A 3 -52.57 13.44 4.25
N VAL A 4 -52.12 12.64 3.30
CA VAL A 4 -50.93 11.78 3.45
C VAL A 4 -49.78 12.38 2.64
N ARG A 5 -48.81 12.99 3.33
CA ARG A 5 -47.54 13.43 2.77
C ARG A 5 -46.71 12.22 2.35
N VAL A 6 -46.58 12.00 1.04
CA VAL A 6 -45.63 11.05 0.46
C VAL A 6 -44.22 11.62 0.60
N ARG A 7 -43.37 10.99 1.43
CA ARG A 7 -41.93 11.28 1.51
C ARG A 7 -41.28 10.98 0.16
N ALA A 8 -40.57 11.96 -0.39
CA ALA A 8 -39.79 11.83 -1.62
C ALA A 8 -38.73 10.72 -1.49
N ARG A 9 -38.72 9.80 -2.46
CA ARG A 9 -37.63 8.82 -2.63
C ARG A 9 -36.32 9.57 -2.91
N PRO A 10 -35.18 9.18 -2.31
CA PRO A 10 -33.88 9.73 -2.68
C PRO A 10 -33.63 9.42 -4.16
N ARG A 11 -33.25 10.45 -4.93
CA ARG A 11 -32.89 10.30 -6.34
C ARG A 11 -31.76 9.27 -6.47
N PRO A 12 -31.82 8.33 -7.42
CA PRO A 12 -30.70 7.46 -7.70
C PRO A 12 -29.49 8.33 -8.03
N ASN A 13 -28.41 8.08 -7.28
CA ASN A 13 -27.12 8.73 -7.45
C ASN A 13 -26.72 8.63 -8.92
N GLN A 14 -26.69 9.77 -9.63
CA GLN A 14 -26.19 9.85 -10.99
C GLN A 14 -24.78 9.25 -10.97
N GLY A 15 -24.60 8.12 -11.66
CA GLY A 15 -23.33 7.40 -11.67
C GLY A 15 -22.21 8.37 -12.01
N ALA A 16 -21.23 8.48 -11.11
CA ALA A 16 -20.02 9.23 -11.38
C ALA A 16 -19.47 8.77 -12.74
N PRO A 17 -19.15 9.68 -13.66
CA PRO A 17 -18.63 9.32 -14.96
C PRO A 17 -17.36 8.48 -14.75
N ALA A 18 -17.20 7.42 -15.54
CA ALA A 18 -15.96 6.66 -15.58
C ALA A 18 -14.80 7.66 -15.70
N VAL A 19 -13.87 7.64 -14.75
CA VAL A 19 -12.71 8.55 -14.75
C VAL A 19 -11.91 8.20 -16.00
N THR A 20 -12.15 8.93 -17.09
CA THR A 20 -11.34 8.81 -18.29
C THR A 20 -9.98 9.41 -17.93
N ASN A 21 -8.95 8.58 -17.83
CA ASN A 21 -7.55 9.00 -17.61
C ASN A 21 -6.96 9.74 -18.83
N LYS A 22 -7.81 10.41 -19.62
CA LYS A 22 -7.44 11.06 -20.87
C LYS A 22 -7.05 12.50 -20.60
N ILE A 23 -5.86 12.89 -21.04
CA ILE A 23 -5.40 14.27 -21.00
C ILE A 23 -6.22 15.08 -22.01
N THR A 24 -7.09 15.97 -21.52
CA THR A 24 -7.86 16.90 -22.35
C THR A 24 -6.97 18.03 -22.87
N ASN A 25 -7.12 18.43 -24.13
CA ASN A 25 -6.31 19.48 -24.78
C ASN A 25 -4.80 19.44 -24.41
N PRO A 26 -4.03 18.43 -24.88
CA PRO A 26 -2.60 18.31 -24.57
C PRO A 26 -1.76 19.49 -25.06
N ARG A 27 -2.20 20.21 -26.11
CA ARG A 27 -1.47 21.36 -26.66
C ARG A 27 -1.40 22.56 -25.71
N ALA A 28 -2.38 22.69 -24.82
CA ALA A 28 -2.32 23.71 -23.77
C ALA A 28 -1.25 23.40 -22.70
N ILE A 29 -0.80 22.15 -22.57
CA ILE A 29 0.35 21.80 -21.71
C ILE A 29 1.66 22.14 -22.44
N ILE A 30 1.76 21.74 -23.71
CA ILE A 30 2.91 22.07 -24.55
C ILE A 30 2.52 21.94 -26.02
N ASP A 31 2.88 22.94 -26.84
CA ASP A 31 2.73 22.87 -28.30
C ASP A 31 4.08 22.53 -28.95
N PRO A 32 4.36 21.23 -29.22
CA PRO A 32 5.62 20.82 -29.79
C PRO A 32 5.80 21.31 -31.24
N ARG A 33 4.73 21.63 -31.97
CA ARG A 33 4.84 22.09 -33.37
C ARG A 33 5.42 23.50 -33.39
N ALA A 34 4.87 24.40 -32.58
CA ALA A 34 5.37 25.76 -32.46
C ALA A 34 6.82 25.84 -31.97
N LEU A 35 7.24 24.88 -31.13
CA LEU A 35 8.59 24.86 -30.56
C LEU A 35 9.63 24.19 -31.46
N ARG A 36 9.23 23.19 -32.27
CA ARG A 36 10.16 22.39 -33.08
C ARG A 36 11.01 23.25 -34.00
N ASP A 37 10.38 24.05 -34.85
CA ASP A 37 11.08 24.80 -35.90
C ASP A 37 12.04 25.82 -35.28
N ARG A 38 11.63 26.44 -34.17
CA ARG A 38 12.46 27.36 -33.40
C ARG A 38 13.68 26.67 -32.79
N VAL A 39 13.50 25.50 -32.17
CA VAL A 39 14.60 24.75 -31.54
C VAL A 39 15.61 24.24 -32.57
N VAL A 40 15.14 23.79 -33.73
CA VAL A 40 16.01 23.34 -34.84
C VAL A 40 16.77 24.52 -35.45
N ALA A 41 16.11 25.65 -35.69
CA ALA A 41 16.77 26.85 -36.23
C ALA A 41 17.86 27.39 -35.29
N LEU A 42 17.63 27.33 -33.98
CA LEU A 42 18.63 27.72 -32.98
C LEU A 42 19.81 26.74 -32.92
N ALA A 43 19.58 25.43 -33.13
CA ALA A 43 20.66 24.44 -33.14
C ALA A 43 21.71 24.68 -34.23
N ALA A 44 21.30 25.23 -35.38
CA ALA A 44 22.18 25.53 -36.50
C ALA A 44 23.04 26.80 -36.29
N ARG A 45 22.75 27.61 -35.25
CA ARG A 45 23.47 28.85 -34.94
C ARG A 45 24.56 28.58 -33.89
N ASN A 46 25.81 28.88 -34.23
CA ASN A 46 26.92 28.81 -33.28
C ASN A 46 26.64 29.69 -32.04
N GLY A 47 26.79 29.12 -30.85
CA GLY A 47 26.59 29.85 -29.58
C GLY A 47 25.14 30.01 -29.10
N ALA A 48 24.13 29.55 -29.84
CA ALA A 48 22.72 29.73 -29.49
C ALA A 48 22.14 28.72 -28.47
N ARG A 49 23.01 28.00 -27.75
CA ARG A 49 22.60 27.06 -26.68
C ARG A 49 21.82 27.77 -25.56
N GLY A 50 22.22 28.99 -25.18
CA GLY A 50 21.52 29.80 -24.18
C GLY A 50 20.10 30.18 -24.60
N GLU A 51 19.91 30.56 -25.87
CA GLU A 51 18.60 30.86 -26.45
C GLU A 51 17.69 29.61 -26.47
N THR A 52 18.25 28.46 -26.89
CA THR A 52 17.53 27.18 -26.87
C THR A 52 17.08 26.82 -25.45
N LEU A 53 18.00 26.96 -24.49
CA LEU A 53 17.71 26.69 -23.09
C LEU A 53 16.58 27.60 -22.56
N ALA A 54 16.59 28.89 -22.90
CA ALA A 54 15.54 29.82 -22.49
C ALA A 54 14.15 29.41 -23.03
N VAL A 55 14.09 28.99 -24.30
CA VAL A 55 12.85 28.48 -24.92
C VAL A 55 12.34 27.23 -24.20
N LEU A 56 13.22 26.26 -23.93
CA LEU A 56 12.86 25.02 -23.26
C LEU A 56 12.49 25.24 -21.78
N LYS A 57 13.20 26.13 -21.06
CA LYS A 57 12.87 26.52 -19.68
C LYS A 57 11.46 27.08 -19.60
N ARG A 58 11.10 27.99 -20.51
CA ARG A 58 9.76 28.58 -20.56
C ARG A 58 8.70 27.52 -20.86
N ALA A 59 8.91 26.68 -21.88
CA ALA A 59 7.97 25.62 -22.23
C ALA A 59 7.74 24.63 -21.07
N LEU A 60 8.80 24.25 -20.35
CA LEU A 60 8.71 23.38 -19.19
C LEU A 60 7.97 24.04 -18.02
N ALA A 61 8.24 25.32 -17.76
CA ALA A 61 7.59 26.09 -16.70
C ALA A 61 6.09 26.28 -16.97
N ASP A 62 5.74 26.73 -18.18
CA ASP A 62 4.35 26.97 -18.62
C ASP A 62 3.55 25.66 -18.57
N GLY A 63 4.12 24.56 -19.05
CA GLY A 63 3.48 23.25 -19.00
C GLY A 63 3.27 22.72 -17.58
N ARG A 64 4.25 22.90 -16.69
CA ARG A 64 4.12 22.55 -15.26
C ARG A 64 3.04 23.39 -14.58
N ALA A 65 2.98 24.69 -14.87
CA ALA A 65 1.96 25.59 -14.35
C ALA A 65 0.56 25.17 -14.80
N GLU A 66 0.38 24.81 -16.08
CA GLU A 66 -0.90 24.33 -16.59
C GLU A 66 -1.32 23.00 -15.96
N ILE A 67 -0.39 22.04 -15.81
CA ILE A 67 -0.67 20.76 -15.13
C ILE A 67 -1.09 21.01 -13.69
N ARG A 68 -0.37 21.87 -12.96
CA ARG A 68 -0.70 22.24 -11.59
C ARG A 68 -2.09 22.87 -11.50
N ARG A 69 -2.39 23.84 -12.36
CA ARG A 69 -3.69 24.52 -12.42
C ARG A 69 -4.84 23.51 -12.61
N ARG A 70 -4.68 22.54 -13.52
CA ARG A 70 -5.68 21.48 -13.75
C ARG A 70 -5.85 20.58 -12.54
N PHE A 71 -4.75 20.21 -11.89
CA PHE A 71 -4.79 19.38 -10.69
C PHE A 71 -5.48 20.08 -9.53
N GLU A 72 -5.15 21.35 -9.28
CA GLU A 72 -5.80 22.19 -8.27
C GLU A 72 -7.29 22.46 -8.59
N ALA A 73 -7.67 22.39 -9.88
CA ALA A 73 -9.06 22.44 -10.33
C ALA A 73 -9.80 21.08 -10.30
N GLY A 74 -9.17 20.01 -9.78
CA GLY A 74 -9.82 18.71 -9.55
C GLY A 74 -9.49 17.62 -10.56
N ALA A 75 -8.48 17.77 -11.42
CA ALA A 75 -7.99 16.66 -12.23
C ALA A 75 -7.47 15.51 -11.35
N SER A 76 -7.66 14.26 -11.79
CA SER A 76 -7.25 13.08 -11.03
C SER A 76 -5.72 12.94 -10.98
N GLY A 77 -5.20 12.29 -9.94
CA GLY A 77 -3.78 11.96 -9.85
C GLY A 77 -3.26 11.20 -11.06
N ALA A 78 -4.06 10.27 -11.62
CA ALA A 78 -3.73 9.54 -12.84
C ALA A 78 -3.51 10.48 -14.04
N VAL A 79 -4.41 11.44 -14.26
CA VAL A 79 -4.26 12.43 -15.35
C VAL A 79 -3.05 13.31 -15.11
N THR A 80 -2.79 13.72 -13.87
CA THR A 80 -1.65 14.59 -13.52
C THR A 80 -0.31 13.92 -13.80
N VAL A 81 -0.12 12.66 -13.37
CA VAL A 81 1.15 11.95 -13.60
C VAL A 81 1.38 11.64 -15.08
N SER A 82 0.32 11.30 -15.83
CA SER A 82 0.40 11.10 -17.27
C SER A 82 0.67 12.41 -18.03
N ALA A 83 0.10 13.53 -17.58
CA ALA A 83 0.38 14.85 -18.14
C ALA A 83 1.82 15.28 -17.89
N GLY A 84 2.37 14.98 -16.70
CA GLY A 84 3.79 15.16 -16.39
C GLY A 84 4.69 14.37 -17.34
N ALA A 85 4.37 13.10 -17.59
CA ALA A 85 5.10 12.27 -18.53
C ALA A 85 5.00 12.79 -19.98
N LEU A 86 3.81 13.24 -20.40
CA LEU A 86 3.59 13.84 -21.71
C LEU A 86 4.45 15.11 -21.91
N LEU A 87 4.49 16.00 -20.92
CA LEU A 87 5.32 17.21 -20.98
C LEU A 87 6.80 16.85 -21.13
N THR A 88 7.30 15.95 -20.28
CA THR A 88 8.69 15.47 -20.33
C THR A 88 9.02 14.79 -21.66
N ASP A 89 8.11 13.96 -22.20
CA ASP A 89 8.25 13.34 -23.52
C ASP A 89 8.51 14.38 -24.61
N GLN A 90 7.75 15.48 -24.61
CA GLN A 90 7.92 16.53 -25.62
C GLN A 90 9.22 17.30 -25.43
N ILE A 91 9.60 17.61 -24.20
CA ILE A 91 10.89 18.27 -23.91
C ILE A 91 12.06 17.41 -24.36
N VAL A 92 12.07 16.11 -24.02
CA VAL A 92 13.12 15.17 -24.45
C VAL A 92 13.16 15.04 -25.98
N LYS A 93 12.01 15.00 -26.66
CA LYS A 93 11.95 14.99 -28.13
C LYS A 93 12.53 16.26 -28.75
N LEU A 94 12.21 17.44 -28.20
CA LEU A 94 12.74 18.71 -28.69
C LEU A 94 14.26 18.80 -28.48
N ILE A 95 14.76 18.34 -27.32
CA ILE A 95 16.20 18.28 -27.02
C ILE A 95 16.91 17.29 -27.95
N HIS A 96 16.33 16.13 -28.23
CA HIS A 96 16.87 15.18 -29.19
C HIS A 96 16.95 15.79 -30.60
N LEU A 97 15.91 16.51 -31.04
CA LEU A 97 15.93 17.21 -32.33
C LEU A 97 16.99 18.32 -32.39
N HIS A 98 17.16 19.07 -31.30
CA HIS A 98 18.24 20.05 -31.17
C HIS A 98 19.61 19.39 -31.34
N ALA A 99 19.88 18.31 -30.60
CA ALA A 99 21.14 17.61 -30.65
C ALA A 99 21.43 17.04 -32.05
N LEU A 100 20.43 16.47 -32.73
CA LEU A 100 20.60 16.00 -34.11
C LEU A 100 20.93 17.12 -35.09
N ALA A 101 20.35 18.30 -34.90
CA ALA A 101 20.61 19.46 -35.75
C ALA A 101 21.96 20.14 -35.45
N ALA A 102 22.42 20.09 -34.20
CA ALA A 102 23.74 20.59 -33.79
C ALA A 102 24.89 19.68 -34.24
N TYR A 103 24.64 18.38 -34.36
CA TYR A 103 25.60 17.38 -34.84
C TYR A 103 25.05 16.66 -36.08
N PRO A 104 24.92 17.36 -37.23
CA PRO A 104 24.40 16.77 -38.45
C PRO A 104 25.37 15.71 -38.99
N ALA A 105 24.85 14.67 -39.65
CA ALA A 105 25.64 13.86 -40.57
C ALA A 105 24.86 13.67 -41.85
N ALA A 106 25.56 13.87 -42.97
CA ALA A 106 25.00 13.73 -44.30
C ALA A 106 24.53 12.29 -44.57
N ASN A 107 25.32 11.30 -44.15
CA ASN A 107 25.03 9.87 -44.30
C ASN A 107 25.27 9.13 -42.97
N PRO A 108 24.28 9.11 -42.06
CA PRO A 108 24.40 8.37 -40.80
C PRO A 108 24.63 6.87 -41.06
N THR A 109 25.64 6.31 -40.42
CA THR A 109 25.95 4.88 -40.46
C THR A 109 25.05 4.08 -39.51
N GLU A 110 25.01 2.76 -39.68
CA GLU A 110 24.32 1.87 -38.74
C GLU A 110 24.78 2.08 -37.28
N GLY A 111 26.07 2.34 -37.05
CA GLY A 111 26.63 2.58 -35.71
C GLY A 111 26.21 3.90 -35.05
N GLU A 112 25.68 4.83 -35.82
CA GLU A 112 25.21 6.14 -35.33
C GLU A 112 23.71 6.16 -35.01
N ARG A 113 23.04 5.00 -35.12
CA ARG A 113 21.64 4.86 -34.71
C ARG A 113 21.54 4.99 -33.19
N LEU A 114 20.60 5.82 -32.73
CA LEU A 114 20.34 6.08 -31.33
C LEU A 114 18.84 6.01 -31.06
N ALA A 115 18.45 5.34 -29.98
CA ALA A 115 17.09 5.44 -29.43
C ALA A 115 17.14 6.00 -28.01
N VAL A 116 16.23 6.93 -27.72
CA VAL A 116 16.05 7.52 -26.39
C VAL A 116 14.83 6.87 -25.76
N VAL A 117 15.08 6.13 -24.70
CA VAL A 117 14.08 5.26 -24.05
C VAL A 117 13.86 5.75 -22.63
N ALA A 118 12.61 5.99 -22.25
CA ALA A 118 12.26 6.26 -20.86
C ALA A 118 12.20 4.93 -20.09
N VAL A 119 12.71 4.92 -18.86
CA VAL A 119 12.65 3.75 -17.96
C VAL A 119 12.08 4.12 -16.59
N GLY A 120 11.84 3.14 -15.72
CA GLY A 120 11.30 3.37 -14.38
C GLY A 120 9.94 4.10 -14.40
N GLY A 121 9.75 5.05 -13.47
CA GLY A 121 8.49 5.82 -13.39
C GLY A 121 8.18 6.64 -14.64
N TYR A 122 9.21 7.16 -15.31
CA TYR A 122 9.05 7.87 -16.57
C TYR A 122 8.64 6.93 -17.71
N GLY A 123 9.24 5.74 -17.75
CA GLY A 123 8.91 4.68 -18.69
C GLY A 123 7.44 4.26 -18.60
N ARG A 124 6.92 4.08 -17.38
CA ARG A 124 5.49 3.79 -17.13
C ARG A 124 4.54 4.94 -17.47
N GLY A 125 5.05 6.15 -17.70
CA GLY A 125 4.23 7.34 -17.92
C GLY A 125 3.61 7.91 -16.64
N GLU A 126 4.30 7.73 -15.50
CA GLU A 126 3.81 8.05 -14.16
C GLU A 126 4.69 9.10 -13.46
N LEU A 127 4.83 10.29 -14.07
CA LEU A 127 5.65 11.36 -13.50
C LEU A 127 4.84 12.31 -12.62
N ALA A 128 4.89 12.09 -11.31
CA ALA A 128 4.43 13.09 -10.34
C ALA A 128 5.32 14.35 -10.43
N PRO A 129 4.81 15.54 -10.02
CA PRO A 129 5.61 16.76 -9.94
C PRO A 129 6.96 16.52 -9.25
N HIS A 130 8.04 17.15 -9.73
CA HIS A 130 9.40 16.97 -9.21
C HIS A 130 10.02 15.56 -9.31
N SER A 131 9.34 14.57 -9.91
CA SER A 131 9.91 13.23 -10.12
C SER A 131 11.16 13.27 -11.01
N ASP A 132 12.07 12.33 -10.77
CA ASP A 132 13.26 12.13 -11.58
C ASP A 132 12.89 11.64 -13.00
N VAL A 133 13.77 11.94 -13.95
CA VAL A 133 13.65 11.57 -15.38
C VAL A 133 14.71 10.53 -15.70
N ASP A 134 14.31 9.26 -15.77
CA ASP A 134 15.23 8.16 -16.04
C ASP A 134 15.27 7.80 -17.54
N LEU A 135 16.45 7.85 -18.15
CA LEU A 135 16.68 7.64 -19.57
C LEU A 135 17.69 6.51 -19.86
N LEU A 136 17.37 5.69 -20.85
CA LEU A 136 18.29 4.78 -21.49
C LEU A 136 18.56 5.27 -22.92
N PHE A 137 19.82 5.62 -23.19
CA PHE A 137 20.34 5.91 -24.52
C PHE A 137 20.84 4.61 -25.13
N LEU A 138 20.04 4.05 -26.03
CA LEU A 138 20.27 2.75 -26.64
C LEU A 138 20.99 2.92 -27.98
N HIS A 139 22.10 2.19 -28.16
CA HIS A 139 22.86 2.11 -29.42
C HIS A 139 22.95 0.65 -29.91
N PRO A 140 23.30 0.38 -31.18
CA PRO A 140 23.29 -0.98 -31.71
C PRO A 140 24.48 -1.83 -31.25
N TYR A 141 25.71 -1.29 -31.29
CA TYR A 141 26.92 -2.04 -30.91
C TYR A 141 27.93 -1.15 -30.18
N LYS A 142 28.98 -0.65 -30.84
CA LYS A 142 29.99 0.25 -30.27
C LYS A 142 29.47 1.68 -30.32
N ARG A 143 29.84 2.48 -29.32
CA ARG A 143 29.52 3.90 -29.28
C ARG A 143 30.29 4.61 -30.38
N ALA A 144 29.58 5.21 -31.33
CA ALA A 144 30.16 6.11 -32.31
C ALA A 144 30.41 7.49 -31.66
N PRO A 145 31.49 8.21 -32.01
CA PRO A 145 31.78 9.53 -31.44
C PRO A 145 30.62 10.53 -31.57
N ARG A 146 29.90 10.50 -32.70
CA ARG A 146 28.72 11.34 -32.91
C ARG A 146 27.59 11.01 -31.93
N THR A 147 27.37 9.73 -31.63
CA THR A 147 26.37 9.30 -30.65
C THR A 147 26.71 9.85 -29.27
N GLU A 148 27.98 9.86 -28.88
CA GLU A 148 28.44 10.44 -27.63
C GLU A 148 28.16 11.95 -27.57
N GLN A 149 28.50 12.69 -28.63
CA GLN A 149 28.21 14.12 -28.74
C GLN A 149 26.70 14.43 -28.62
N ILE A 150 25.85 13.64 -29.28
CA ILE A 150 24.40 13.78 -29.18
C ILE A 150 23.94 13.54 -27.74
N VAL A 151 24.38 12.44 -27.11
CA VAL A 151 23.99 12.10 -25.74
C VAL A 151 24.45 13.16 -24.74
N GLU A 152 25.69 13.61 -24.82
CA GLU A 152 26.23 14.67 -23.96
C GLU A 152 25.46 15.97 -24.11
N SER A 153 25.20 16.40 -25.35
CA SER A 153 24.40 17.59 -25.65
C SER A 153 23.00 17.51 -25.02
N MET A 154 22.35 16.35 -25.13
CA MET A 154 21.06 16.13 -24.51
C MET A 154 21.13 16.19 -22.97
N LEU A 155 22.09 15.50 -22.36
CA LEU A 155 22.25 15.45 -20.90
C LEU A 155 22.51 16.84 -20.32
N TYR A 156 23.40 17.60 -20.94
CA TYR A 156 23.70 18.96 -20.51
C TYR A 156 22.47 19.87 -20.57
N LEU A 157 21.67 19.81 -21.64
CA LEU A 157 20.43 20.58 -21.71
C LEU A 157 19.41 20.14 -20.65
N LEU A 158 19.28 18.85 -20.38
CA LEU A 158 18.35 18.36 -19.35
C LEU A 158 18.77 18.82 -17.95
N TRP A 159 20.07 18.79 -17.63
CA TRP A 159 20.58 19.32 -16.35
C TRP A 159 20.44 20.83 -16.24
N ASP A 160 20.73 21.57 -17.31
CA ASP A 160 20.55 23.03 -17.35
C ASP A 160 19.09 23.47 -17.17
N LEU A 161 18.13 22.60 -17.53
CA LEU A 161 16.70 22.76 -17.25
C LEU A 161 16.34 22.51 -15.77
N GLY A 162 17.28 22.07 -14.95
CA GLY A 162 17.07 21.71 -13.55
C GLY A 162 16.36 20.38 -13.36
N LEU A 163 16.40 19.49 -14.37
CA LEU A 163 15.84 18.14 -14.24
C LEU A 163 16.85 17.23 -13.55
N LYS A 164 16.36 16.42 -12.61
CA LYS A 164 17.12 15.30 -12.05
C LYS A 164 17.06 14.14 -13.04
N VAL A 165 18.20 13.80 -13.64
CA VAL A 165 18.27 12.80 -14.71
C VAL A 165 19.11 11.60 -14.26
N GLY A 166 18.45 10.46 -14.07
CA GLY A 166 19.13 9.16 -14.07
C GLY A 166 19.35 8.72 -15.52
N HIS A 167 20.54 8.24 -15.87
CA HIS A 167 20.76 7.77 -17.24
C HIS A 167 21.69 6.56 -17.35
N ALA A 168 21.53 5.84 -18.45
CA ALA A 168 22.48 4.82 -18.91
C ALA A 168 22.66 4.93 -20.42
N VAL A 169 23.88 4.69 -20.90
CA VAL A 169 24.21 4.58 -22.32
C VAL A 169 24.65 3.15 -22.58
N ARG A 170 23.86 2.36 -23.32
CA ARG A 170 24.12 0.93 -23.48
C ARG A 170 23.73 0.45 -24.87
N SER A 171 24.41 -0.59 -25.32
CA SER A 171 23.99 -1.41 -26.44
C SER A 171 22.84 -2.33 -26.06
N VAL A 172 22.15 -2.88 -27.08
CA VAL A 172 21.16 -3.95 -26.87
C VAL A 172 21.79 -5.13 -26.13
N GLU A 173 23.00 -5.55 -26.53
CA GLU A 173 23.68 -6.68 -25.91
C GLU A 173 24.05 -6.43 -24.44
N GLU A 174 24.55 -5.23 -24.10
CA GLU A 174 24.84 -4.86 -22.71
C GLU A 174 23.57 -4.83 -21.85
N CYS A 175 22.45 -4.33 -22.38
CA CYS A 175 21.17 -4.36 -21.69
C CYS A 175 20.74 -5.79 -21.35
N LEU A 176 20.84 -6.72 -22.30
CA LEU A 176 20.47 -8.12 -22.11
C LEU A 176 21.40 -8.82 -21.13
N ARG A 177 22.72 -8.66 -21.30
CA ARG A 177 23.73 -9.26 -20.42
C ARG A 177 23.52 -8.82 -18.96
N LEU A 178 23.33 -7.52 -18.73
CA LEU A 178 23.10 -7.00 -17.38
C LEU A 178 21.75 -7.44 -16.80
N ALA A 179 20.70 -7.49 -17.62
CA ALA A 179 19.39 -7.95 -17.16
C ALA A 179 19.35 -9.44 -16.76
N ARG A 180 20.21 -10.29 -17.34
CA ARG A 180 20.38 -11.68 -16.88
C ARG A 180 21.06 -11.79 -15.52
N GLN A 181 21.89 -10.80 -15.16
CA GLN A 181 22.68 -10.79 -13.94
C GLN A 181 21.97 -10.07 -12.78
N ASP A 182 21.07 -9.15 -13.09
CA ASP A 182 20.43 -8.27 -12.11
C ASP A 182 18.93 -8.07 -12.40
N HIS A 183 18.10 -8.59 -11.49
CA HIS A 183 16.64 -8.47 -11.59
C HIS A 183 16.14 -7.02 -11.48
N VAL A 184 16.89 -6.10 -10.87
CA VAL A 184 16.56 -4.66 -10.80
C VAL A 184 16.70 -4.05 -12.19
N ILE A 185 17.74 -4.40 -12.94
CA ILE A 185 17.91 -3.98 -14.33
C ILE A 185 16.81 -4.60 -15.20
N ALA A 186 16.52 -5.89 -15.03
CA ALA A 186 15.40 -6.53 -15.74
C ALA A 186 14.07 -5.81 -15.50
N THR A 187 13.79 -5.43 -14.25
CA THR A 187 12.59 -4.66 -13.88
C THR A 187 12.56 -3.28 -14.52
N THR A 188 13.72 -2.61 -14.59
CA THR A 188 13.85 -1.31 -15.23
C THR A 188 13.51 -1.39 -16.72
N LEU A 189 13.95 -2.47 -17.39
CA LEU A 189 13.66 -2.71 -18.81
C LEU A 189 12.20 -3.11 -19.07
N LEU A 190 11.49 -3.73 -18.12
CA LEU A 190 10.05 -4.00 -18.24
C LEU A 190 9.19 -2.73 -18.36
N ASP A 191 9.66 -1.64 -17.78
CA ASP A 191 9.00 -0.34 -17.87
C ASP A 191 9.50 0.51 -19.04
N ALA A 192 10.40 -0.02 -19.86
CA ALA A 192 10.99 0.73 -20.95
C ALA A 192 9.95 1.15 -21.99
N ARG A 193 10.04 2.41 -22.41
CA ARG A 193 9.15 3.02 -23.43
C ARG A 193 9.95 3.93 -24.35
N ALA A 194 9.86 3.71 -25.65
CA ALA A 194 10.51 4.60 -26.63
C ALA A 194 9.94 6.02 -26.55
N VAL A 195 10.83 7.02 -26.46
CA VAL A 195 10.48 8.45 -26.46
C VAL A 195 10.89 9.10 -27.77
N ALA A 196 12.15 8.94 -28.19
CA ALA A 196 12.69 9.55 -29.40
C ALA A 196 13.74 8.64 -30.08
N GLY A 197 14.17 9.00 -31.29
CA GLY A 197 15.16 8.25 -32.04
C GLY A 197 14.63 6.98 -32.70
N ASP A 198 15.50 6.00 -32.89
CA ASP A 198 15.24 4.81 -33.68
C ASP A 198 14.35 3.78 -32.97
N ARG A 199 13.09 3.69 -33.40
CA ARG A 199 12.13 2.73 -32.83
C ARG A 199 12.45 1.26 -33.14
N ARG A 200 13.16 0.97 -34.22
CA ARG A 200 13.54 -0.41 -34.57
C ARG A 200 14.51 -0.97 -33.53
N LEU A 201 15.44 -0.14 -33.05
CA LEU A 201 16.40 -0.50 -32.01
C LEU A 201 15.70 -0.84 -30.68
N PHE A 202 14.74 -0.03 -30.28
CA PHE A 202 13.92 -0.30 -29.09
C PHE A 202 13.08 -1.58 -29.25
N ASN A 203 12.48 -1.78 -30.42
CA ASN A 203 11.70 -3.00 -30.70
C ASN A 203 12.58 -4.25 -30.70
N GLU A 204 13.83 -4.15 -31.16
CA GLU A 204 14.81 -5.22 -31.04
C GLU A 204 15.10 -5.56 -29.58
N LEU A 205 15.41 -4.55 -28.75
CA LEU A 205 15.62 -4.75 -27.31
C LEU A 205 14.42 -5.45 -26.65
N ARG A 206 13.18 -5.01 -26.93
CA ARG A 206 11.98 -5.65 -26.36
C ARG A 206 11.83 -7.10 -26.76
N ARG A 207 12.02 -7.41 -28.05
CA ARG A 207 11.90 -8.79 -28.56
C ARG A 207 12.98 -9.70 -27.97
N ARG A 208 14.23 -9.25 -27.96
CA ARG A 208 15.36 -10.00 -27.42
C ARG A 208 15.29 -10.16 -25.90
N PHE A 209 14.82 -9.15 -25.18
CA PHE A 209 14.60 -9.23 -23.73
C PHE A 209 13.58 -10.33 -23.39
N ASP A 210 12.46 -10.37 -24.10
CA ASP A 210 11.46 -11.42 -23.95
C ASP A 210 12.01 -12.82 -24.31
N ALA A 211 12.76 -12.93 -25.41
CA ALA A 211 13.34 -14.19 -25.87
C ALA A 211 14.47 -14.74 -24.99
N GLU A 212 15.38 -13.88 -24.54
CA GLU A 212 16.68 -14.31 -24.00
C GLU A 212 16.88 -14.00 -22.52
N VAL A 213 15.95 -13.26 -21.89
CA VAL A 213 16.01 -12.92 -20.46
C VAL A 213 14.77 -13.44 -19.75
N ALA A 214 13.59 -13.15 -20.30
CA ALA A 214 12.35 -13.32 -19.54
C ALA A 214 11.66 -14.67 -19.74
N ARG A 215 11.86 -15.34 -20.88
CA ARG A 215 11.40 -16.73 -21.08
C ARG A 215 12.27 -17.71 -20.30
N GLY A 216 11.64 -18.59 -19.54
CA GLY A 216 12.29 -19.65 -18.76
C GLY A 216 12.75 -19.26 -17.36
N THR A 217 12.65 -17.97 -16.99
CA THR A 217 13.09 -17.39 -15.71
C THR A 217 11.92 -16.83 -14.88
N GLU A 218 10.69 -17.15 -15.27
CA GLU A 218 9.44 -16.62 -14.72
C GLU A 218 9.36 -16.77 -13.19
N ILE A 219 9.62 -17.97 -12.70
CA ILE A 219 9.57 -18.30 -11.27
C ILE A 219 10.66 -17.57 -10.49
N ALA A 220 11.90 -17.57 -10.99
CA ALA A 220 13.01 -16.90 -10.32
C ALA A 220 12.74 -15.39 -10.20
N PHE A 221 12.15 -14.78 -11.22
CA PHE A 221 11.75 -13.37 -11.18
C PHE A 221 10.63 -13.11 -10.16
N LEU A 222 9.61 -13.98 -10.11
CA LEU A 222 8.53 -13.90 -9.13
C LEU A 222 9.08 -13.95 -7.70
N GLU A 223 9.88 -14.97 -7.38
CA GLU A 223 10.47 -15.17 -6.05
C GLU A 223 11.34 -13.99 -5.64
N ALA A 224 12.23 -13.53 -6.53
CA ALA A 224 13.06 -12.36 -6.29
C ALA A 224 12.23 -11.10 -6.00
N LYS A 225 11.10 -10.90 -6.70
CA LYS A 225 10.23 -9.74 -6.50
C LYS A 225 9.43 -9.78 -5.21
N LEU A 226 9.00 -10.97 -4.79
CA LEU A 226 8.34 -11.15 -3.49
C LEU A 226 9.34 -10.94 -2.36
N ALA A 227 10.55 -11.48 -2.47
CA ALA A 227 11.63 -11.24 -1.50
C ALA A 227 12.00 -9.75 -1.39
N GLU A 228 12.14 -9.04 -2.51
CA GLU A 228 12.40 -7.58 -2.53
C GLU A 228 11.29 -6.78 -1.82
N ARG A 229 10.03 -7.19 -2.01
CA ARG A 229 8.87 -6.59 -1.32
C ARG A 229 8.97 -6.82 0.18
N ASP A 230 9.21 -8.04 0.61
CA ASP A 230 9.20 -8.41 2.02
C ASP A 230 10.37 -7.74 2.78
N ALA A 231 11.56 -7.70 2.18
CA ALA A 231 12.70 -6.97 2.72
C ALA A 231 12.43 -5.46 2.86
N ARG A 232 11.74 -4.85 1.88
CA ARG A 232 11.34 -3.44 1.95
C ARG A 232 10.32 -3.20 3.07
N HIS A 233 9.34 -4.07 3.24
CA HIS A 233 8.35 -3.95 4.32
C HIS A 233 9.01 -4.07 5.69
N ALA A 234 9.92 -5.03 5.88
CA ALA A 234 10.67 -5.21 7.12
C ALA A 234 11.46 -3.96 7.52
N ARG A 235 12.16 -3.33 6.56
CA ARG A 235 12.94 -2.10 6.81
C ARG A 235 12.08 -0.90 7.26
N LEU A 236 10.80 -0.87 6.89
CA LEU A 236 9.88 0.22 7.20
C LEU A 236 8.90 -0.10 8.35
N GLY A 237 9.16 -1.16 9.13
CA GLY A 237 8.41 -1.52 10.34
C GLY A 237 7.24 -2.49 10.15
N ASP A 238 7.12 -3.11 8.97
CA ASP A 238 6.15 -4.17 8.58
C ASP A 238 4.66 -3.94 8.94
N SER A 239 4.30 -2.70 9.27
CA SER A 239 2.93 -2.32 9.57
C SER A 239 2.42 -1.31 8.55
N ARG A 240 1.22 -1.59 8.04
CA ARG A 240 0.48 -0.66 7.19
C ARG A 240 -0.20 0.47 7.98
N TYR A 241 -0.14 0.41 9.31
CA TYR A 241 -0.93 1.22 10.24
C TYR A 241 -0.10 2.23 11.04
N VAL A 242 1.10 2.57 10.55
CA VAL A 242 1.93 3.65 11.11
C VAL A 242 1.31 5.01 10.82
N LEU A 243 1.29 5.92 11.80
CA LEU A 243 0.61 7.22 11.67
C LEU A 243 1.26 8.17 10.65
N GLU A 244 2.56 8.10 10.44
CA GLU A 244 3.27 8.83 9.37
C GLU A 244 3.76 7.86 8.28
N PRO A 245 2.87 7.40 7.39
CA PRO A 245 3.21 6.34 6.46
C PRO A 245 4.00 6.85 5.24
N ASN A 246 4.87 6.00 4.69
CA ASN A 246 5.42 6.21 3.35
C ASN A 246 4.45 5.69 2.29
N ILE A 247 3.88 6.59 1.49
CA ILE A 247 2.80 6.25 0.53
C ILE A 247 3.30 5.45 -0.69
N LYS A 248 4.61 5.43 -0.91
CA LYS A 248 5.25 4.78 -2.06
C LYS A 248 5.83 3.43 -1.67
N ASP A 249 6.77 3.42 -0.74
CA ASP A 249 7.57 2.25 -0.38
C ASP A 249 7.04 1.54 0.88
N GLY A 250 6.05 2.10 1.59
CA GLY A 250 5.37 1.42 2.71
C GLY A 250 4.49 0.24 2.29
N LYS A 251 4.09 -0.58 3.26
CA LYS A 251 3.18 -1.73 3.07
C LYS A 251 1.79 -1.25 2.62
N GLY A 252 1.34 -1.72 1.46
CA GLY A 252 0.13 -1.23 0.78
C GLY A 252 0.32 0.07 -0.01
N GLY A 253 1.56 0.50 -0.24
CA GLY A 253 1.88 1.71 -1.03
C GLY A 253 1.96 1.46 -2.55
N LEU A 254 2.35 2.50 -3.31
CA LEU A 254 2.46 2.44 -4.77
C LEU A 254 3.40 1.33 -5.25
N ARG A 255 4.49 1.07 -4.52
CA ARG A 255 5.48 0.05 -4.89
C ARG A 255 4.88 -1.34 -4.89
N ASP A 256 3.94 -1.65 -3.99
CA ASP A 256 3.27 -2.95 -3.97
C ASP A 256 2.47 -3.14 -5.26
N LEU A 257 1.74 -2.11 -5.71
CA LEU A 257 1.02 -2.13 -6.99
C LEU A 257 1.98 -2.29 -8.18
N HIS A 258 3.12 -1.59 -8.17
CA HIS A 258 4.13 -1.73 -9.21
C HIS A 258 4.73 -3.13 -9.25
N THR A 259 5.07 -3.72 -8.10
CA THR A 259 5.58 -5.09 -8.00
C THR A 259 4.62 -6.07 -8.66
N LEU A 260 3.31 -5.95 -8.41
CA LEU A 260 2.31 -6.79 -9.06
C LEU A 260 2.28 -6.62 -10.59
N LEU A 261 2.31 -5.37 -11.06
CA LEU A 261 2.32 -5.09 -12.50
C LEU A 261 3.60 -5.60 -13.16
N TRP A 262 4.76 -5.50 -12.50
CA TRP A 262 6.02 -6.03 -13.02
C TRP A 262 5.99 -7.54 -13.12
N ILE A 263 5.55 -8.22 -12.05
CA ILE A 263 5.39 -9.67 -12.07
C ILE A 263 4.44 -10.07 -13.20
N ALA A 264 3.27 -9.43 -13.29
CA ALA A 264 2.31 -9.72 -14.35
C ALA A 264 2.85 -9.45 -15.77
N LYS A 265 3.56 -8.33 -16.00
CA LYS A 265 4.24 -8.04 -17.27
C LYS A 265 5.31 -9.08 -17.59
N TYR A 266 6.02 -9.56 -16.58
CA TYR A 266 7.08 -10.55 -16.72
C TYR A 266 6.55 -11.96 -17.00
N LEU A 267 5.39 -12.32 -16.48
CA LEU A 267 4.82 -13.65 -16.66
C LEU A 267 3.92 -13.72 -17.91
N TYR A 268 3.05 -12.73 -18.07
CA TYR A 268 1.94 -12.77 -19.02
C TYR A 268 2.11 -11.85 -20.22
N ARG A 269 3.17 -11.05 -20.26
CA ARG A 269 3.44 -10.05 -21.32
C ARG A 269 2.30 -9.04 -21.50
N ILE A 270 1.55 -8.78 -20.43
CA ILE A 270 0.50 -7.77 -20.42
C ILE A 270 1.04 -6.39 -20.79
N GLN A 271 0.18 -5.57 -21.39
CA GLN A 271 0.42 -4.14 -21.58
C GLN A 271 -0.36 -3.29 -20.57
N GLY A 272 -1.39 -3.83 -19.92
CA GLY A 272 -2.16 -3.12 -18.89
C GLY A 272 -3.08 -4.01 -18.05
N LEU A 273 -3.85 -3.37 -17.15
CA LEU A 273 -4.77 -4.08 -16.25
C LEU A 273 -5.89 -4.83 -16.98
N ASP A 274 -6.33 -4.35 -18.14
CA ASP A 274 -7.38 -5.02 -18.93
C ASP A 274 -6.95 -6.41 -19.39
N ASP A 275 -5.65 -6.63 -19.60
CA ASP A 275 -5.11 -7.96 -19.91
C ASP A 275 -5.28 -8.92 -18.73
N LEU A 276 -5.08 -8.45 -17.49
CA LEU A 276 -5.28 -9.28 -16.29
C LEU A 276 -6.73 -9.69 -16.10
N VAL A 277 -7.67 -8.86 -16.55
CA VAL A 277 -9.09 -9.21 -16.58
C VAL A 277 -9.37 -10.26 -17.65
N ARG A 278 -8.84 -10.06 -18.87
CA ARG A 278 -8.97 -11.04 -19.96
C ARG A 278 -8.39 -12.41 -19.63
N LEU A 279 -7.28 -12.44 -18.90
CA LEU A 279 -6.60 -13.66 -18.45
C LEU A 279 -7.28 -14.32 -17.23
N GLY A 280 -8.34 -13.72 -16.66
CA GLY A 280 -9.03 -14.26 -15.48
C GLY A 280 -8.27 -14.12 -14.15
N VAL A 281 -7.12 -13.44 -14.15
CA VAL A 281 -6.31 -13.16 -12.94
C VAL A 281 -7.06 -12.21 -12.02
N LEU A 282 -7.71 -11.18 -12.58
CA LEU A 282 -8.55 -10.23 -11.86
C LEU A 282 -9.97 -10.22 -12.41
N THR A 283 -10.95 -10.07 -11.53
CA THR A 283 -12.30 -9.66 -11.93
C THR A 283 -12.32 -8.17 -12.29
N GLU A 284 -13.31 -7.73 -13.07
CA GLU A 284 -13.50 -6.30 -13.35
C GLU A 284 -13.61 -5.45 -12.06
N LYS A 285 -14.25 -6.01 -11.03
CA LYS A 285 -14.43 -5.32 -9.75
C LYS A 285 -13.09 -5.14 -9.03
N GLU A 286 -12.21 -6.14 -9.08
CA GLU A 286 -10.85 -6.06 -8.53
C GLU A 286 -9.99 -5.09 -9.34
N ALA A 287 -10.06 -5.11 -10.68
CA ALA A 287 -9.37 -4.14 -11.52
C ALA A 287 -9.81 -2.69 -11.26
N ARG A 288 -11.12 -2.45 -11.08
CA ARG A 288 -11.64 -1.12 -10.68
C ARG A 288 -11.12 -0.68 -9.31
N ARG A 289 -11.01 -1.60 -8.35
CA ARG A 289 -10.41 -1.30 -7.03
C ARG A 289 -8.92 -0.97 -7.14
N PHE A 290 -8.17 -1.69 -7.97
CA PHE A 290 -6.77 -1.41 -8.26
C PHE A 290 -6.61 0.01 -8.82
N ALA A 291 -7.34 0.34 -9.88
CA ALA A 291 -7.28 1.66 -10.51
C ALA A 291 -7.64 2.79 -9.55
N LYS A 292 -8.65 2.58 -8.69
CA LYS A 292 -9.05 3.56 -7.66
C LYS A 292 -7.96 3.75 -6.60
N ALA A 293 -7.36 2.67 -6.11
CA ALA A 293 -6.28 2.74 -5.12
C ALA A 293 -5.05 3.44 -5.69
N GLN A 294 -4.64 3.08 -6.91
CA GLN A 294 -3.52 3.69 -7.61
C GLN A 294 -3.74 5.19 -7.84
N ASN A 295 -4.92 5.58 -8.34
CA ASN A 295 -5.26 6.98 -8.54
C ASN A 295 -5.25 7.78 -7.24
N PHE A 296 -5.77 7.22 -6.14
CA PHE A 296 -5.72 7.87 -4.84
C PHE A 296 -4.27 8.10 -4.38
N LEU A 297 -3.42 7.08 -4.44
CA LEU A 297 -2.02 7.20 -4.05
C LEU A 297 -1.23 8.17 -4.95
N TRP A 298 -1.49 8.19 -6.26
CA TRP A 298 -0.91 9.22 -7.14
C TRP A 298 -1.38 10.63 -6.80
N THR A 299 -2.65 10.79 -6.44
CA THR A 299 -3.21 12.07 -6.01
C THR A 299 -2.50 12.58 -4.75
N LEU A 300 -2.29 11.70 -3.76
CA LEU A 300 -1.52 12.04 -2.55
C LEU A 300 -0.10 12.44 -2.88
N ARG A 301 0.58 11.66 -3.73
CA ARG A 301 1.96 11.93 -4.14
C ARG A 301 2.09 13.29 -4.85
N CYS A 302 1.15 13.62 -5.73
CA CYS A 302 1.10 14.92 -6.39
C CYS A 302 0.92 16.06 -5.38
N HIS A 303 -0.01 15.92 -4.42
CA HIS A 303 -0.20 16.93 -3.37
C HIS A 303 1.04 17.09 -2.48
N LEU A 304 1.68 16.00 -2.06
CA LEU A 304 2.91 16.04 -1.26
C LEU A 304 3.99 16.81 -2.00
N HIS A 305 4.27 16.44 -3.25
CA HIS A 305 5.33 17.06 -4.03
C HIS A 305 5.06 18.53 -4.33
N LEU A 306 3.83 18.91 -4.68
CA LEU A 306 3.47 20.30 -4.95
C LEU A 306 3.49 21.16 -3.69
N THR A 307 3.11 20.61 -2.55
CA THR A 307 3.11 21.33 -1.26
C THR A 307 4.53 21.52 -0.74
N ALA A 308 5.39 20.51 -0.89
CA ALA A 308 6.79 20.57 -0.44
C ALA A 308 7.72 21.28 -1.44
N GLY A 309 7.32 21.43 -2.71
CA GLY A 309 8.17 21.94 -3.79
C GLY A 309 9.35 21.02 -4.16
N ARG A 310 9.34 19.77 -3.66
CA ARG A 310 10.40 18.76 -3.83
C ARG A 310 9.81 17.36 -3.75
N THR A 311 10.62 16.36 -4.09
CA THR A 311 10.26 14.96 -3.90
C THR A 311 10.11 14.62 -2.41
N GLY A 312 9.10 13.84 -2.08
CA GLY A 312 8.82 13.40 -0.71
C GLY A 312 7.60 12.49 -0.66
N ASP A 313 7.79 11.27 -0.16
CA ASP A 313 6.75 10.23 -0.13
C ASP A 313 6.27 9.91 1.31
N LEU A 314 6.74 10.66 2.31
CA LEU A 314 6.32 10.53 3.72
C LEU A 314 5.14 11.46 3.99
N LEU A 315 4.06 10.89 4.53
CA LEU A 315 2.85 11.63 4.89
C LEU A 315 2.91 12.03 6.37
N THR A 316 3.61 13.12 6.67
CA THR A 316 3.79 13.65 8.04
C THR A 316 2.52 14.31 8.58
N PHE A 317 2.37 14.44 9.90
CA PHE A 317 1.19 15.07 10.53
C PHE A 317 0.82 16.44 9.92
N ASP A 318 1.81 17.30 9.69
CA ASP A 318 1.59 18.62 9.06
C ASP A 318 1.00 18.49 7.65
N THR A 319 1.56 17.59 6.85
CA THR A 319 1.08 17.34 5.48
C THR A 319 -0.28 16.65 5.47
N GLN A 320 -0.58 15.80 6.45
CA GLN A 320 -1.88 15.12 6.57
C GLN A 320 -3.01 16.14 6.70
N THR A 321 -2.85 17.12 7.59
CA THR A 321 -3.86 18.15 7.81
C THR A 321 -4.05 19.02 6.56
N ALA A 322 -2.95 19.47 5.96
CA ALA A 322 -2.99 20.31 4.75
C ALA A 322 -3.62 19.59 3.56
N ILE A 323 -3.22 18.33 3.31
CA ILE A 323 -3.72 17.53 2.18
C ILE A 323 -5.16 17.08 2.43
N GLY A 324 -5.50 16.68 3.65
CA GLY A 324 -6.88 16.32 4.03
C GLY A 324 -7.86 17.43 3.69
N ARG A 325 -7.53 18.69 4.02
CA ARG A 325 -8.34 19.86 3.65
C ARG A 325 -8.45 20.05 2.14
N LYS A 326 -7.32 19.97 1.41
CA LYS A 326 -7.31 20.09 -0.07
C LYS A 326 -8.16 19.02 -0.76
N LEU A 327 -8.24 17.83 -0.19
CA LEU A 327 -9.06 16.72 -0.69
C LEU A 327 -10.52 16.78 -0.22
N GLY A 328 -10.91 17.83 0.51
CA GLY A 328 -12.29 18.04 0.97
C GLY A 328 -12.70 17.20 2.18
N TYR A 329 -11.75 16.68 2.97
CA TYR A 329 -12.09 16.07 4.25
C TYR A 329 -12.39 17.14 5.29
N THR A 330 -13.66 17.18 5.69
CA THR A 330 -14.16 18.09 6.73
C THR A 330 -14.37 17.37 8.05
N ASP A 331 -14.39 18.13 9.14
CA ASP A 331 -14.75 17.63 10.45
C ASP A 331 -16.20 17.15 10.47
N ARG A 332 -16.49 16.18 11.33
CA ARG A 332 -17.85 15.71 11.67
C ARG A 332 -17.94 15.58 13.19
N ALA A 333 -19.16 15.51 13.72
CA ALA A 333 -19.36 15.30 15.15
C ALA A 333 -18.57 14.07 15.63
N GLY A 334 -17.57 14.30 16.50
CA GLY A 334 -16.72 13.27 17.09
C GLY A 334 -15.59 12.71 16.21
N THR A 335 -15.27 13.30 15.05
CA THR A 335 -14.13 12.85 14.22
C THR A 335 -13.53 14.00 13.42
N LEU A 336 -12.21 14.16 13.49
CA LEU A 336 -11.49 15.19 12.73
C LEU A 336 -11.42 14.84 11.25
N GLY A 337 -11.41 15.85 10.37
CA GLY A 337 -11.27 15.69 8.93
C GLY A 337 -9.99 14.94 8.55
N VAL A 338 -8.89 15.24 9.26
CA VAL A 338 -7.60 14.55 9.08
C VAL A 338 -7.66 13.07 9.45
N GLU A 339 -8.39 12.69 10.51
CA GLU A 339 -8.59 11.30 10.90
C GLU A 339 -9.44 10.55 9.87
N ARG A 340 -10.47 11.21 9.31
CA ARG A 340 -11.26 10.65 8.20
C ARG A 340 -10.41 10.43 6.95
N PHE A 341 -9.54 11.39 6.63
CA PHE A 341 -8.59 11.29 5.53
C PHE A 341 -7.67 10.09 5.72
N MET A 342 -7.04 9.98 6.88
CA MET A 342 -6.10 8.92 7.17
C MET A 342 -6.77 7.55 7.28
N LYS A 343 -8.00 7.47 7.79
CA LYS A 343 -8.80 6.24 7.72
C LYS A 343 -9.01 5.79 6.28
N HIS A 344 -9.30 6.71 5.35
CA HIS A 344 -9.39 6.36 3.93
C HIS A 344 -8.04 5.92 3.34
N TYR A 345 -6.93 6.55 3.75
CA TYR A 345 -5.59 6.09 3.38
C TYR A 345 -5.33 4.64 3.82
N PHE A 346 -5.52 4.33 5.10
CA PHE A 346 -5.26 2.99 5.64
C PHE A 346 -6.16 1.93 5.01
N LEU A 347 -7.43 2.24 4.73
CA LEU A 347 -8.34 1.34 3.99
C LEU A 347 -7.90 1.14 2.53
N THR A 348 -7.32 2.15 1.91
CA THR A 348 -6.71 2.03 0.57
C THR A 348 -5.48 1.13 0.62
N ALA A 349 -4.58 1.32 1.60
CA ALA A 349 -3.43 0.44 1.81
C ALA A 349 -3.85 -1.02 2.07
N LYS A 350 -4.95 -1.25 2.80
CA LYS A 350 -5.56 -2.59 2.93
C LYS A 350 -5.91 -3.17 1.57
N THR A 351 -6.61 -2.38 0.76
CA THR A 351 -7.11 -2.81 -0.56
C THR A 351 -5.94 -3.20 -1.46
N VAL A 352 -4.83 -2.48 -1.41
CA VAL A 352 -3.60 -2.85 -2.12
C VAL A 352 -3.08 -4.20 -1.64
N GLY A 353 -3.00 -4.45 -0.33
CA GLY A 353 -2.63 -5.75 0.23
C GLY A 353 -3.55 -6.90 -0.21
N ASP A 354 -4.86 -6.68 -0.19
CA ASP A 354 -5.86 -7.67 -0.63
C ASP A 354 -5.68 -8.01 -2.14
N LEU A 355 -5.44 -7.00 -2.98
CA LEU A 355 -5.16 -7.19 -4.41
C LEU A 355 -3.84 -7.93 -4.65
N THR A 356 -2.82 -7.64 -3.87
CA THR A 356 -1.53 -8.36 -3.92
C THR A 356 -1.73 -9.85 -3.70
N ARG A 357 -2.52 -10.24 -2.69
CA ARG A 357 -2.81 -11.65 -2.42
C ARG A 357 -3.54 -12.34 -3.57
N ILE A 358 -4.51 -11.65 -4.20
CA ILE A 358 -5.27 -12.19 -5.34
C ILE A 358 -4.33 -12.48 -6.52
N VAL A 359 -3.48 -11.52 -6.88
CA VAL A 359 -2.56 -11.68 -8.01
C VAL A 359 -1.52 -12.76 -7.73
N CYS A 360 -0.92 -12.78 -6.53
CA CYS A 360 0.00 -13.85 -6.13
C CYS A 360 -0.66 -15.24 -6.20
N ALA A 361 -1.89 -15.37 -5.71
CA ALA A 361 -2.63 -16.65 -5.74
C ALA A 361 -2.88 -17.15 -7.17
N ALA A 362 -3.23 -16.25 -8.09
CA ALA A 362 -3.45 -16.61 -9.49
C ALA A 362 -2.15 -17.09 -10.17
N ILE A 363 -1.05 -16.37 -9.92
CA ILE A 363 0.26 -16.71 -10.46
C ILE A 363 0.73 -18.07 -9.94
N GLU A 364 0.65 -18.30 -8.63
CA GLU A 364 1.04 -19.58 -8.04
C GLU A 364 0.21 -20.74 -8.61
N ALA A 365 -1.10 -20.57 -8.77
CA ALA A 365 -1.97 -21.61 -9.31
C ALA A 365 -1.56 -22.06 -10.72
N GLU A 366 -1.16 -21.11 -11.57
CA GLU A 366 -0.77 -21.39 -12.95
C GLU A 366 0.65 -21.98 -13.07
N HIS A 367 1.55 -21.61 -12.17
CA HIS A 367 2.96 -22.01 -12.25
C HIS A 367 3.33 -23.23 -11.38
N LYS A 368 2.35 -23.94 -10.82
CA LYS A 368 2.59 -25.25 -10.17
C LYS A 368 3.12 -26.26 -11.19
N ARG A 369 4.46 -26.34 -11.31
CA ARG A 369 5.17 -27.31 -12.16
C ARG A 369 5.24 -28.72 -11.58
N ARG A 370 4.87 -28.92 -10.31
CA ARG A 370 4.80 -30.23 -9.66
C ARG A 370 3.50 -30.34 -8.86
N PRO A 371 2.81 -31.48 -8.89
CA PRO A 371 1.81 -31.76 -7.87
C PRO A 371 2.54 -31.79 -6.53
N PHE A 372 2.43 -30.70 -5.76
CA PHE A 372 2.72 -30.80 -4.35
C PHE A 372 1.75 -31.84 -3.80
N VAL A 373 2.26 -32.83 -3.09
CA VAL A 373 1.38 -33.74 -2.34
C VAL A 373 0.76 -32.89 -1.25
N ALA A 374 -0.47 -32.45 -1.51
CA ALA A 374 -1.29 -31.83 -0.50
C ALA A 374 -1.57 -32.90 0.55
N LEU A 375 -0.91 -32.78 1.71
CA LEU A 375 -1.15 -33.69 2.81
C LEU A 375 -2.44 -33.29 3.49
N ASP A 376 -3.24 -34.28 3.88
CA ASP A 376 -4.41 -34.02 4.71
C ASP A 376 -3.98 -33.27 5.96
N ALA A 377 -4.63 -32.14 6.23
CA ALA A 377 -4.39 -31.43 7.47
C ALA A 377 -5.01 -32.16 8.68
N GLY A 378 -5.64 -33.33 8.51
CA GLY A 378 -6.34 -34.04 9.58
C GLY A 378 -7.57 -33.28 10.09
N VAL A 379 -8.02 -32.29 9.32
CA VAL A 379 -9.20 -31.48 9.58
C VAL A 379 -9.94 -31.34 8.24
N PRO A 380 -11.20 -31.79 8.14
CA PRO A 380 -11.95 -31.74 6.89
C PRO A 380 -11.97 -30.34 6.26
N GLY A 381 -11.66 -30.26 4.97
CA GLY A 381 -11.64 -29.02 4.20
C GLY A 381 -10.27 -28.32 4.13
N PHE A 382 -9.24 -28.83 4.80
CA PHE A 382 -7.90 -28.24 4.83
C PHE A 382 -6.83 -29.21 4.37
N ALA A 383 -5.81 -28.66 3.71
CA ALA A 383 -4.63 -29.42 3.29
C ALA A 383 -3.36 -28.62 3.55
N VAL A 384 -2.24 -29.31 3.71
CA VAL A 384 -0.91 -28.70 3.88
C VAL A 384 -0.12 -28.89 2.59
N GLU A 385 0.35 -27.78 2.03
CA GLU A 385 1.19 -27.73 0.85
C GLU A 385 2.54 -27.11 1.24
N GLY A 386 3.57 -27.95 1.45
CA GLY A 386 4.86 -27.49 1.97
C GLY A 386 4.74 -26.97 3.41
N ASP A 387 5.04 -25.70 3.62
CA ASP A 387 4.92 -24.98 4.91
C ASP A 387 3.63 -24.13 5.01
N ARG A 388 2.69 -24.31 4.06
CA ARG A 388 1.48 -23.50 3.96
C ARG A 388 0.21 -24.33 4.11
N LEU A 389 -0.72 -23.82 4.91
CA LEU A 389 -2.08 -24.30 5.03
C LEU A 389 -2.94 -23.75 3.89
N SER A 390 -3.61 -24.64 3.19
CA SER A 390 -4.54 -24.36 2.09
C SER A 390 -5.91 -24.99 2.39
N VAL A 391 -6.85 -24.79 1.47
CA VAL A 391 -8.18 -25.42 1.51
C VAL A 391 -8.29 -26.46 0.40
N THR A 392 -9.02 -27.54 0.65
CA THR A 392 -9.19 -28.61 -0.35
C THR A 392 -10.15 -28.21 -1.46
N GLU A 393 -11.13 -27.35 -1.16
CA GLU A 393 -12.21 -26.98 -2.08
C GLU A 393 -12.58 -25.49 -1.92
N ASP A 394 -12.98 -24.85 -3.03
CA ASP A 394 -13.24 -23.40 -3.09
C ASP A 394 -14.47 -22.95 -2.27
N ASP A 395 -15.42 -23.85 -2.01
CA ASP A 395 -16.67 -23.60 -1.29
C ASP A 395 -16.61 -24.03 0.20
N VAL A 396 -15.43 -24.39 0.73
CA VAL A 396 -15.24 -24.83 2.12
C VAL A 396 -15.81 -23.85 3.15
N PHE A 397 -15.74 -22.55 2.87
CA PHE A 397 -16.28 -21.49 3.73
C PHE A 397 -17.79 -21.32 3.56
N ALA A 398 -18.32 -21.55 2.36
CA ALA A 398 -19.75 -21.48 2.10
C ALA A 398 -20.50 -22.62 2.79
N ARG A 399 -19.91 -23.83 2.80
CA ARG A 399 -20.46 -24.99 3.50
C ARG A 399 -20.37 -24.87 5.02
N ALA A 400 -19.25 -24.35 5.53
CA ALA A 400 -19.02 -24.19 6.95
C ALA A 400 -18.31 -22.85 7.24
N PRO A 401 -19.06 -21.76 7.50
CA PRO A 401 -18.50 -20.43 7.75
C PRO A 401 -17.48 -20.37 8.91
N VAL A 402 -17.61 -21.24 9.91
CA VAL A 402 -16.64 -21.39 11.01
C VAL A 402 -15.22 -21.70 10.53
N ASN A 403 -15.08 -22.28 9.33
CA ASN A 403 -13.77 -22.53 8.73
C ASN A 403 -12.98 -21.23 8.44
N LEU A 404 -13.65 -20.08 8.34
CA LEU A 404 -12.98 -18.77 8.24
C LEU A 404 -12.13 -18.46 9.48
N LEU A 405 -12.53 -18.92 10.67
CA LEU A 405 -11.75 -18.79 11.91
C LEU A 405 -10.80 -19.98 12.06
N ARG A 406 -11.28 -21.19 11.75
CA ARG A 406 -10.51 -22.43 11.86
C ARG A 406 -9.23 -22.42 11.02
N LEU A 407 -9.25 -21.80 9.83
CA LEU A 407 -8.07 -21.64 8.98
C LEU A 407 -6.92 -20.95 9.75
N PHE A 408 -7.21 -19.81 10.39
CA PHE A 408 -6.19 -19.03 11.10
C PHE A 408 -5.76 -19.71 12.38
N HIS A 409 -6.71 -20.32 13.10
CA HIS A 409 -6.41 -21.10 14.30
C HIS A 409 -5.49 -22.28 13.96
N LEU A 410 -5.81 -23.07 12.94
CA LEU A 410 -5.03 -24.24 12.53
C LEU A 410 -3.64 -23.86 12.03
N ALA A 411 -3.54 -22.79 11.23
CA ALA A 411 -2.25 -22.27 10.77
C ALA A 411 -1.38 -21.81 11.95
N HIS A 412 -1.98 -21.10 12.91
CA HIS A 412 -1.29 -20.66 14.13
C HIS A 412 -0.83 -21.81 15.00
N GLU A 413 -1.71 -22.78 15.27
CA GLU A 413 -1.39 -23.93 16.11
C GLU A 413 -0.27 -24.79 15.53
N ARG A 414 -0.18 -24.90 14.20
CA ARG A 414 0.84 -25.70 13.52
C ARG A 414 2.07 -24.91 13.11
N GLY A 415 2.13 -23.60 13.37
CA GLY A 415 3.22 -22.75 12.92
C GLY A 415 3.34 -22.70 11.39
N LEU A 416 2.22 -22.84 10.68
CA LEU A 416 2.16 -22.78 9.21
C LEU A 416 1.79 -21.38 8.73
N ASP A 417 2.23 -21.06 7.52
CA ASP A 417 1.71 -19.93 6.77
C ASP A 417 0.38 -20.28 6.10
N ILE A 418 -0.34 -19.28 5.60
CA ILE A 418 -1.60 -19.49 4.89
C ILE A 418 -1.35 -19.29 3.40
N HIS A 419 -1.73 -20.29 2.61
CA HIS A 419 -1.59 -20.26 1.16
C HIS A 419 -2.37 -19.05 0.57
N PRO A 420 -1.78 -18.27 -0.37
CA PRO A 420 -2.44 -17.11 -0.97
C PRO A 420 -3.83 -17.40 -1.55
N ASN A 421 -4.04 -18.57 -2.16
CA ASN A 421 -5.36 -19.01 -2.62
C ASN A 421 -6.41 -19.09 -1.49
N ALA A 422 -6.06 -19.66 -0.33
CA ALA A 422 -6.96 -19.70 0.83
C ALA A 422 -7.30 -18.28 1.31
N LEU A 423 -6.32 -17.36 1.37
CA LEU A 423 -6.57 -15.95 1.74
C LEU A 423 -7.44 -15.20 0.71
N LYS A 424 -7.27 -15.48 -0.58
CA LYS A 424 -8.14 -14.97 -1.65
C LYS A 424 -9.59 -15.43 -1.42
N LEU A 425 -9.79 -16.72 -1.11
CA LEU A 425 -11.12 -17.28 -0.82
C LEU A 425 -11.72 -16.69 0.45
N VAL A 426 -10.94 -16.50 1.52
CA VAL A 426 -11.36 -15.77 2.73
C VAL A 426 -11.85 -14.37 2.36
N THR A 427 -11.07 -13.62 1.57
CA THR A 427 -11.41 -12.25 1.15
C THR A 427 -12.74 -12.19 0.38
N ARG A 428 -13.00 -13.18 -0.47
CA ARG A 428 -14.25 -13.31 -1.23
C ARG A 428 -15.44 -13.71 -0.36
N ASN A 429 -15.21 -14.43 0.72
CA ASN A 429 -16.24 -14.98 1.61
C ASN A 429 -16.40 -14.23 2.94
N LEU A 430 -15.77 -13.05 3.13
CA LEU A 430 -15.93 -12.22 4.34
C LEU A 430 -17.39 -11.86 4.68
N GLY A 431 -18.29 -11.92 3.69
CA GLY A 431 -19.72 -11.69 3.88
C GLY A 431 -20.42 -12.79 4.69
N LEU A 432 -19.84 -13.98 4.79
CA LEU A 432 -20.38 -15.10 5.57
C LEU A 432 -20.17 -14.92 7.08
N ILE A 433 -19.36 -13.94 7.49
CA ILE A 433 -19.22 -13.55 8.91
C ILE A 433 -20.39 -12.65 9.28
N ASP A 434 -21.53 -13.27 9.54
CA ASP A 434 -22.80 -12.63 9.90
C ASP A 434 -23.11 -12.77 11.40
N ALA A 435 -24.34 -12.46 11.82
CA ALA A 435 -24.75 -12.62 13.22
C ALA A 435 -24.76 -14.08 13.69
N ARG A 436 -25.08 -15.02 12.79
CA ARG A 436 -25.16 -16.45 13.12
C ARG A 436 -23.78 -17.00 13.45
N LEU A 437 -22.78 -16.72 12.62
CA LEU A 437 -21.41 -17.18 12.89
C LEU A 437 -20.84 -16.56 14.17
N ARG A 438 -21.15 -15.28 14.45
CA ARG A 438 -20.69 -14.59 15.67
C ARG A 438 -21.31 -15.15 16.96
N SER A 439 -22.47 -15.78 16.87
CA SER A 439 -23.10 -16.49 17.99
C SER A 439 -22.72 -17.97 18.09
N GLU A 440 -21.92 -18.48 17.17
CA GLU A 440 -21.58 -19.91 17.11
C GLU A 440 -20.53 -20.25 18.19
N PRO A 441 -20.82 -21.19 19.12
CA PRO A 441 -19.91 -21.50 20.24
C PRO A 441 -18.51 -21.92 19.79
N GLU A 442 -18.41 -22.72 18.73
CA GLU A 442 -17.13 -23.17 18.19
C GLU A 442 -16.32 -22.01 17.59
N ALA A 443 -16.96 -21.04 16.94
CA ALA A 443 -16.27 -19.87 16.40
C ALA A 443 -15.70 -19.00 17.53
N ASN A 444 -16.48 -18.80 18.61
CA ASN A 444 -16.07 -18.05 19.79
C ASN A 444 -14.94 -18.76 20.56
N ARG A 445 -15.01 -20.09 20.69
CA ARG A 445 -13.94 -20.92 21.26
C ARG A 445 -12.64 -20.76 20.47
N LEU A 446 -12.67 -20.95 19.14
CA LEU A 446 -11.50 -20.78 18.29
C LEU A 446 -10.90 -19.37 18.38
N PHE A 447 -11.75 -18.34 18.47
CA PHE A 447 -11.30 -16.97 18.64
C PHE A 447 -10.61 -16.74 19.99
N LEU A 448 -11.20 -17.21 21.09
CA LEU A 448 -10.58 -17.13 22.41
C LEU A 448 -9.26 -17.90 22.46
N ASP A 449 -9.20 -19.12 21.90
CA ASP A 449 -7.97 -19.90 21.83
C ASP A 449 -6.84 -19.14 21.13
N MET A 450 -7.14 -18.47 20.01
CA MET A 450 -6.17 -17.63 19.30
C MET A 450 -5.77 -16.40 20.11
N LEU A 451 -6.73 -15.72 20.76
CA LEU A 451 -6.49 -14.53 21.59
C LEU A 451 -5.63 -14.86 22.81
N THR A 452 -5.88 -16.02 23.42
CA THR A 452 -5.17 -16.54 24.59
C THR A 452 -4.22 -17.66 24.18
N SER A 453 -3.54 -17.56 23.05
CA SER A 453 -2.57 -18.59 22.70
C SER A 453 -1.28 -18.43 23.54
N PRO A 454 -0.70 -19.50 24.11
CA PRO A 454 0.61 -19.43 24.77
C PRO A 454 1.77 -19.26 23.78
N LYS A 455 1.58 -19.59 22.50
CA LYS A 455 2.57 -19.44 21.42
C LYS A 455 2.78 -17.98 20.97
N GLY A 456 1.98 -17.04 21.50
CA GLY A 456 1.99 -15.63 21.10
C GLY A 456 0.82 -15.26 20.17
N PRO A 457 -0.19 -14.53 20.64
CA PRO A 457 -1.39 -14.19 19.87
C PRO A 457 -1.22 -13.08 18.83
N GLU A 458 -0.16 -12.25 18.92
CA GLU A 458 0.02 -11.07 18.06
C GLU A 458 -0.03 -11.41 16.56
N GLY A 459 0.73 -12.44 16.13
CA GLY A 459 0.84 -12.80 14.73
C GLY A 459 -0.49 -13.27 14.12
N VAL A 460 -1.24 -14.10 14.83
CA VAL A 460 -2.54 -14.59 14.35
C VAL A 460 -3.61 -13.50 14.34
N LEU A 461 -3.66 -12.65 15.38
CA LEU A 461 -4.59 -11.51 15.42
C LEU A 461 -4.30 -10.50 14.32
N ARG A 462 -3.03 -10.23 14.04
CA ARG A 462 -2.59 -9.39 12.93
C ARG A 462 -3.03 -9.97 11.59
N ARG A 463 -2.81 -11.27 11.35
CA ARG A 463 -3.26 -11.97 10.12
C ARG A 463 -4.79 -11.91 9.98
N LEU A 464 -5.55 -12.15 11.04
CA LEU A 464 -7.03 -12.02 11.05
C LEU A 464 -7.48 -10.59 10.71
N ASN A 465 -6.83 -9.58 11.29
CA ASN A 465 -7.15 -8.17 11.04
C ASN A 465 -6.84 -7.78 9.59
N GLU A 466 -5.67 -8.15 9.06
CA GLU A 466 -5.30 -7.87 7.69
C GLU A 466 -6.17 -8.60 6.66
N ALA A 467 -6.64 -9.81 6.96
CA ALA A 467 -7.62 -10.54 6.15
C ALA A 467 -9.03 -9.93 6.26
N GLY A 468 -9.28 -9.07 7.25
CA GLY A 468 -10.59 -8.47 7.52
C GLY A 468 -11.54 -9.39 8.31
N VAL A 469 -11.08 -10.55 8.74
CA VAL A 469 -11.86 -11.52 9.53
C VAL A 469 -12.11 -10.95 10.93
N LEU A 470 -11.08 -10.40 11.59
CA LEU A 470 -11.20 -9.89 12.97
C LEU A 470 -12.27 -8.80 13.09
N GLY A 471 -12.21 -7.77 12.26
CA GLY A 471 -13.18 -6.66 12.30
C GLY A 471 -14.59 -7.04 11.88
N ARG A 472 -14.77 -8.16 11.16
CA ARG A 472 -16.09 -8.72 10.84
C ARG A 472 -16.63 -9.58 11.96
N PHE A 473 -15.76 -10.36 12.61
CA PHE A 473 -16.10 -11.24 13.71
C PHE A 473 -16.39 -10.46 15.00
N VAL A 474 -15.58 -9.43 15.30
CA VAL A 474 -15.78 -8.49 16.40
C VAL A 474 -16.12 -7.11 15.79
N PRO A 475 -17.42 -6.77 15.60
CA PRO A 475 -17.81 -5.55 14.88
C PRO A 475 -17.37 -4.27 15.56
N ASP A 476 -17.34 -4.26 16.90
CA ASP A 476 -16.85 -3.14 17.68
C ASP A 476 -15.36 -2.90 17.40
N PHE A 477 -14.57 -3.96 17.20
CA PHE A 477 -13.18 -3.88 16.73
C PHE A 477 -13.13 -3.36 15.29
N GLY A 478 -14.02 -3.85 14.41
CA GLY A 478 -14.15 -3.38 13.04
C GLY A 478 -14.39 -1.86 12.89
N ARG A 479 -14.95 -1.20 13.91
CA ARG A 479 -15.12 0.25 13.93
C ARG A 479 -13.81 1.00 14.17
N VAL A 480 -12.94 0.45 15.01
CA VAL A 480 -11.61 1.01 15.33
C VAL A 480 -10.51 0.60 14.35
N VAL A 481 -10.79 -0.34 13.44
CA VAL A 481 -9.89 -0.64 12.31
C VAL A 481 -9.60 0.61 11.51
N ALA A 482 -8.31 0.86 11.26
CA ALA A 482 -7.79 2.02 10.55
C ALA A 482 -8.17 3.37 11.22
N GLN A 483 -8.51 3.35 12.50
CA GLN A 483 -8.78 4.56 13.25
C GLN A 483 -7.50 5.08 13.85
N MET A 484 -7.06 6.25 13.39
CA MET A 484 -5.97 6.96 14.05
C MET A 484 -6.51 7.94 15.09
N GLN A 485 -5.65 8.29 16.02
CA GLN A 485 -5.80 9.49 16.83
C GLN A 485 -4.72 10.47 16.36
N HIS A 486 -5.11 11.70 16.01
CA HIS A 486 -4.15 12.68 15.52
C HIS A 486 -3.41 13.38 16.67
N ASP A 487 -2.47 12.69 17.30
CA ASP A 487 -1.59 13.25 18.33
C ASP A 487 -0.17 12.68 18.24
N MET A 488 0.77 13.29 18.95
CA MET A 488 2.19 12.92 18.92
C MET A 488 2.54 11.67 19.73
N TYR A 489 1.61 11.14 20.52
CA TYR A 489 1.87 10.00 21.41
C TYR A 489 1.54 8.66 20.76
N HIS A 490 0.65 8.64 19.77
CA HIS A 490 0.29 7.44 19.05
C HIS A 490 1.17 7.23 17.82
N VAL A 491 1.80 6.05 17.74
CA VAL A 491 2.60 5.64 16.56
C VAL A 491 1.74 4.84 15.57
N TYR A 492 0.66 4.21 16.06
CA TYR A 492 -0.17 3.27 15.30
C TYR A 492 -1.66 3.62 15.37
N THR A 493 -2.45 3.11 14.43
CA THR A 493 -3.92 3.10 14.55
C THR A 493 -4.36 2.26 15.75
N VAL A 494 -5.57 2.52 16.26
CA VAL A 494 -6.12 1.87 17.46
C VAL A 494 -6.10 0.35 17.34
N ASP A 495 -6.52 -0.22 16.20
CA ASP A 495 -6.51 -1.67 15.99
C ASP A 495 -5.10 -2.28 16.04
N GLU A 496 -4.13 -1.62 15.43
CA GLU A 496 -2.73 -2.06 15.43
C GLU A 496 -2.09 -1.91 16.81
N HIS A 497 -2.39 -0.81 17.51
CA HIS A 497 -1.98 -0.59 18.89
C HIS A 497 -2.49 -1.71 19.81
N THR A 498 -3.78 -2.03 19.75
CA THR A 498 -4.40 -3.10 20.55
C THR A 498 -3.72 -4.46 20.30
N ILE A 499 -3.47 -4.81 19.03
CA ILE A 499 -2.80 -6.07 18.68
C ILE A 499 -1.36 -6.11 19.22
N ARG A 500 -0.63 -4.99 19.15
CA ARG A 500 0.73 -4.87 19.73
C ARG A 500 0.72 -4.92 21.25
N ALA A 501 -0.25 -4.31 21.92
CA ALA A 501 -0.41 -4.37 23.37
C ALA A 501 -0.60 -5.82 23.85
N ILE A 502 -1.43 -6.60 23.14
CA ILE A 502 -1.60 -8.04 23.37
C ILE A 502 -0.27 -8.79 23.16
N GLY A 503 0.51 -8.43 22.13
CA GLY A 503 1.83 -8.99 21.88
C GLY A 503 2.86 -8.68 22.96
N ILE A 504 2.85 -7.46 23.50
CA ILE A 504 3.68 -7.05 24.65
C ILE A 504 3.29 -7.85 25.88
N LEU A 505 2.00 -7.94 26.20
CA LEU A 505 1.48 -8.75 27.31
C LEU A 505 1.98 -10.19 27.23
N SER A 506 1.87 -10.81 26.04
CA SER A 506 2.35 -12.19 25.84
C SER A 506 3.86 -12.33 26.00
N ARG A 507 4.65 -11.32 25.61
CA ARG A 507 6.10 -11.34 25.82
C ARG A 507 6.48 -11.15 27.30
N ILE A 508 5.75 -10.31 28.04
CA ILE A 508 5.89 -10.17 29.50
C ILE A 508 5.61 -11.51 30.18
N GLU A 509 4.49 -12.15 29.83
CA GLU A 509 4.09 -13.47 30.35
C GLU A 509 5.09 -14.57 30.01
N ARG A 510 5.75 -14.51 28.85
CA ARG A 510 6.79 -15.46 28.45
C ARG A 510 8.17 -15.16 29.04
N GLY A 511 8.28 -14.11 29.86
CA GLY A 511 9.55 -13.66 30.45
C GLY A 511 10.53 -13.03 29.47
N LEU A 512 10.11 -12.75 28.23
CA LEU A 512 10.97 -12.17 27.17
C LEU A 512 11.27 -10.68 27.40
N LEU A 513 10.54 -10.03 28.30
CA LEU A 513 10.69 -8.62 28.66
C LEU A 513 11.00 -8.44 30.16
N ARG A 514 11.63 -9.43 30.79
CA ARG A 514 11.92 -9.38 32.23
C ARG A 514 12.87 -8.25 32.62
N GLU A 515 13.79 -7.88 31.73
CA GLU A 515 14.73 -6.78 31.97
C GLU A 515 14.02 -5.41 31.93
N ASP A 516 13.15 -5.21 30.94
CA ASP A 516 12.39 -3.96 30.77
C ASP A 516 11.21 -3.83 31.76
N HIS A 517 10.58 -4.96 32.13
CA HIS A 517 9.34 -5.02 32.91
C HIS A 517 9.39 -6.08 34.03
N PRO A 518 10.35 -6.01 34.97
CA PRO A 518 10.57 -7.06 35.96
C PRO A 518 9.36 -7.33 36.86
N LEU A 519 8.69 -6.27 37.34
CA LEU A 519 7.54 -6.38 38.23
C LEU A 519 6.34 -7.03 37.51
N ALA A 520 6.04 -6.58 36.29
CA ALA A 520 4.93 -7.12 35.51
C ALA A 520 5.17 -8.60 35.15
N SER A 521 6.41 -8.98 34.81
CA SER A 521 6.78 -10.37 34.54
C SER A 521 6.65 -11.27 35.77
N GLU A 522 6.78 -10.75 36.99
CA GLU A 522 6.53 -11.54 38.21
C GLU A 522 5.03 -11.65 38.52
N ILE A 523 4.29 -10.55 38.38
CA ILE A 523 2.88 -10.46 38.77
C ILE A 523 1.95 -11.21 37.80
N VAL A 524 2.24 -11.19 36.50
CA VAL A 524 1.35 -11.77 35.48
C VAL A 524 1.01 -13.24 35.73
N HIS A 525 1.93 -14.01 36.34
CA HIS A 525 1.72 -15.41 36.69
C HIS A 525 0.82 -15.62 37.92
N LYS A 526 0.51 -14.56 38.66
CA LYS A 526 -0.37 -14.56 39.82
C LYS A 526 -1.82 -14.24 39.43
N VAL A 527 -2.09 -13.79 38.21
CA VAL A 527 -3.46 -13.45 37.74
C VAL A 527 -4.30 -14.73 37.62
N LEU A 528 -5.52 -14.73 38.17
CA LEU A 528 -6.35 -15.94 38.24
C LEU A 528 -6.91 -16.38 36.88
N SER A 529 -7.30 -15.42 36.03
CA SER A 529 -7.89 -15.71 34.72
C SER A 529 -7.14 -15.01 33.59
N ARG A 530 -6.38 -15.80 32.84
CA ARG A 530 -5.68 -15.34 31.64
C ARG A 530 -6.64 -14.83 30.55
N ARG A 531 -7.80 -15.47 30.39
CA ARG A 531 -8.79 -15.03 29.40
C ARG A 531 -9.36 -13.64 29.73
N VAL A 532 -9.56 -13.34 31.01
CA VAL A 532 -9.99 -12.01 31.48
C VAL A 532 -8.96 -10.96 31.09
N LEU A 533 -7.68 -11.19 31.42
CA LEU A 533 -6.61 -10.24 31.15
C LEU A 533 -6.45 -9.95 29.65
N TYR A 534 -6.35 -10.99 28.83
CA TYR A 534 -6.18 -10.83 27.38
C TYR A 534 -7.41 -10.20 26.71
N LEU A 535 -8.62 -10.54 27.15
CA LEU A 535 -9.84 -9.93 26.63
C LEU A 535 -9.95 -8.46 27.04
N ALA A 536 -9.58 -8.12 28.28
CA ALA A 536 -9.54 -6.73 28.73
C ALA A 536 -8.57 -5.90 27.88
N VAL A 537 -7.38 -6.41 27.58
CA VAL A 537 -6.42 -5.73 26.69
C VAL A 537 -6.94 -5.65 25.25
N LEU A 538 -7.69 -6.63 24.73
CA LEU A 538 -8.34 -6.48 23.42
C LEU A 538 -9.38 -5.34 23.41
N LEU A 539 -10.07 -5.13 24.53
CA LEU A 539 -11.22 -4.23 24.62
C LEU A 539 -10.92 -2.84 25.15
N HIS A 540 -9.76 -2.60 25.76
CA HIS A 540 -9.47 -1.36 26.49
C HIS A 540 -9.76 -0.08 25.67
N ASP A 541 -9.41 -0.10 24.40
CA ASP A 541 -9.56 1.03 23.47
C ASP A 541 -10.67 0.86 22.41
N ILE A 542 -11.47 -0.21 22.48
CA ILE A 542 -12.42 -0.60 21.42
C ILE A 542 -13.56 0.42 21.19
N ALA A 543 -13.76 1.33 22.14
CA ALA A 543 -14.77 2.37 22.08
C ALA A 543 -14.23 3.75 21.66
N LYS A 544 -12.93 3.87 21.32
CA LYS A 544 -12.36 5.15 20.85
C LYS A 544 -13.12 5.69 19.64
N GLY A 545 -13.32 7.01 19.60
CA GLY A 545 -14.02 7.74 18.53
C GLY A 545 -15.54 7.54 18.47
N ARG A 546 -16.17 6.98 19.52
CA ARG A 546 -17.65 6.93 19.65
C ARG A 546 -18.27 8.21 20.22
N GLY A 547 -17.44 9.16 20.65
CA GLY A 547 -17.87 10.29 21.47
C GLY A 547 -18.16 9.86 22.92
N GLY A 548 -17.96 10.76 23.88
CA GLY A 548 -18.09 10.46 25.31
C GLY A 548 -16.89 9.72 25.91
N ASN A 549 -17.08 9.15 27.10
CA ASN A 549 -16.05 8.47 27.88
C ASN A 549 -15.81 7.04 27.30
N HIS A 550 -14.68 6.85 26.61
CA HIS A 550 -14.38 5.57 25.95
C HIS A 550 -14.17 4.41 26.93
N PRO A 551 -13.54 4.55 28.12
CA PRO A 551 -13.51 3.46 29.10
C PRO A 551 -14.92 2.98 29.47
N ALA A 552 -15.85 3.90 29.74
CA ALA A 552 -17.22 3.56 30.13
C ALA A 552 -17.96 2.79 29.01
N LEU A 553 -17.86 3.28 27.77
CA LEU A 553 -18.45 2.62 26.59
C LEU A 553 -17.78 1.27 26.29
N GLY A 554 -16.47 1.16 26.50
CA GLY A 554 -15.71 -0.09 26.39
C GLY A 554 -16.21 -1.14 27.38
N GLY A 555 -16.44 -0.76 28.63
CA GLY A 555 -17.01 -1.65 29.65
C GLY A 555 -18.38 -2.19 29.26
N GLN A 556 -19.26 -1.36 28.71
CA GLN A 556 -20.56 -1.82 28.20
C GLN A 556 -20.44 -2.80 27.03
N ILE A 557 -19.39 -2.69 26.22
CA ILE A 557 -19.12 -3.65 25.14
C ILE A 557 -18.63 -4.97 25.75
N ALA A 558 -17.74 -4.91 26.74
CA ALA A 558 -17.28 -6.09 27.47
C ALA A 558 -18.43 -6.87 28.14
N GLU A 559 -19.36 -6.18 28.81
CA GLU A 559 -20.54 -6.80 29.43
C GLU A 559 -21.41 -7.57 28.44
N ARG A 560 -21.55 -7.05 27.20
CA ARG A 560 -22.32 -7.74 26.16
C ARG A 560 -21.54 -8.88 25.50
N MET A 561 -20.23 -8.77 25.40
CA MET A 561 -19.40 -9.70 24.64
C MET A 561 -18.92 -10.90 25.47
N GLY A 562 -18.68 -10.72 26.78
CA GLY A 562 -18.24 -11.78 27.68
C GLY A 562 -19.10 -13.05 27.58
N PRO A 563 -20.43 -12.97 27.76
CA PRO A 563 -21.30 -14.15 27.69
C PRO A 563 -21.31 -14.80 26.30
N VAL A 564 -21.22 -14.01 25.23
CA VAL A 564 -21.15 -14.53 23.84
C VAL A 564 -19.88 -15.35 23.62
N LEU A 565 -18.78 -14.93 24.25
CA LEU A 565 -17.50 -15.64 24.22
C LEU A 565 -17.43 -16.81 25.23
N GLY A 566 -18.48 -17.06 26.03
CA GLY A 566 -18.51 -18.13 27.01
C GLY A 566 -17.76 -17.81 28.31
N LEU A 567 -17.64 -16.53 28.67
CA LEU A 567 -17.16 -16.12 30.00
C LEU A 567 -18.27 -16.25 31.03
N GLU A 568 -17.89 -16.63 32.25
CA GLU A 568 -18.77 -16.61 33.42
C GLU A 568 -19.14 -15.16 33.81
N PRO A 569 -20.19 -14.96 34.62
CA PRO A 569 -20.60 -13.63 35.08
C PRO A 569 -19.48 -12.85 35.78
N GLU A 570 -18.69 -13.51 36.63
CA GLU A 570 -17.57 -12.90 37.36
C GLU A 570 -16.44 -12.50 36.41
N GLU A 571 -16.12 -13.34 35.42
CA GLU A 571 -15.13 -13.03 34.40
C GLU A 571 -15.58 -11.85 33.54
N THR A 572 -16.85 -11.81 33.16
CA THR A 572 -17.44 -10.72 32.38
C THR A 572 -17.37 -9.40 33.15
N GLU A 573 -17.71 -9.41 34.45
CA GLU A 573 -17.59 -8.24 35.33
C GLU A 573 -16.15 -7.76 35.42
N ALA A 574 -15.20 -8.67 35.63
CA ALA A 574 -13.78 -8.34 35.75
C ALA A 574 -13.23 -7.70 34.47
N VAL A 575 -13.56 -8.24 33.28
CA VAL A 575 -13.19 -7.64 31.99
C VAL A 575 -13.79 -6.25 31.86
N ALA A 576 -15.08 -6.10 32.16
CA ALA A 576 -15.76 -4.81 32.05
C ALA A 576 -15.16 -3.76 33.00
N TRP A 577 -14.82 -4.17 34.22
CA TRP A 577 -14.16 -3.31 35.21
C TRP A 577 -12.76 -2.88 34.75
N LEU A 578 -11.93 -3.82 34.30
CA LEU A 578 -10.59 -3.52 33.77
C LEU A 578 -10.66 -2.53 32.60
N VAL A 579 -11.59 -2.73 31.67
CA VAL A 579 -11.78 -1.81 30.54
C VAL A 579 -12.24 -0.43 31.00
N ARG A 580 -13.13 -0.33 31.99
CA ARG A 580 -13.57 0.96 32.57
C ARG A 580 -12.43 1.70 33.27
N CYS A 581 -11.48 0.97 33.85
CA CYS A 581 -10.43 1.52 34.69
C CYS A 581 -9.04 1.51 34.03
N HIS A 582 -8.92 1.17 32.75
CA HIS A 582 -7.61 0.94 32.10
C HIS A 582 -6.67 2.16 32.09
N VAL A 583 -7.19 3.38 32.25
CA VAL A 583 -6.40 4.61 32.38
C VAL A 583 -6.18 5.03 33.84
N ALA A 584 -6.91 4.46 34.80
CA ALA A 584 -6.91 4.94 36.17
C ALA A 584 -5.52 4.88 36.82
N MET A 585 -4.78 3.78 36.62
CA MET A 585 -3.43 3.64 37.19
C MET A 585 -2.45 4.66 36.60
N SER A 586 -2.46 4.86 35.28
CA SER A 586 -1.55 5.82 34.64
C SER A 586 -1.93 7.27 34.98
N GLU A 587 -3.22 7.58 35.07
CA GLU A 587 -3.67 8.90 35.51
C GLU A 587 -3.31 9.19 36.96
N THR A 588 -3.45 8.23 37.87
CA THR A 588 -3.01 8.39 39.26
C THR A 588 -1.49 8.55 39.33
N ALA A 589 -0.71 7.72 38.62
CA ALA A 589 0.74 7.77 38.69
C ALA A 589 1.36 9.04 38.09
N PHE A 590 0.79 9.58 37.01
CA PHE A 590 1.38 10.71 36.28
C PHE A 590 0.68 12.06 36.49
N LYS A 591 -0.57 12.08 36.99
CA LYS A 591 -1.36 13.32 37.15
C LYS A 591 -1.77 13.63 38.59
N ARG A 592 -1.56 12.73 39.55
CA ARG A 592 -1.89 12.94 40.97
C ARG A 592 -0.63 13.01 41.82
N ASP A 593 -0.74 13.66 42.98
CA ASP A 593 0.31 13.65 43.99
C ASP A 593 0.20 12.37 44.83
N LEU A 594 1.23 11.52 44.75
CA LEU A 594 1.29 10.25 45.50
C LEU A 594 1.63 10.45 46.98
N SER A 595 2.02 11.65 47.39
CA SER A 595 2.21 12.00 48.81
C SER A 595 0.91 12.40 49.49
N ASP A 596 -0.17 12.65 48.74
CA ASP A 596 -1.50 12.89 49.29
C ASP A 596 -2.17 11.54 49.67
N PRO A 597 -2.43 11.29 50.97
CA PRO A 597 -3.11 10.06 51.42
C PRO A 597 -4.50 9.89 50.80
N GLN A 598 -5.19 10.98 50.45
CA GLN A 598 -6.51 10.91 49.83
C GLN A 598 -6.43 10.34 48.42
N ALA A 599 -5.41 10.70 47.64
CA ALA A 599 -5.21 10.14 46.30
C ALA A 599 -4.99 8.63 46.33
N ILE A 600 -4.26 8.13 47.34
CA ILE A 600 -4.07 6.70 47.57
C ILE A 600 -5.36 6.03 48.02
N ALA A 601 -6.09 6.63 48.96
CA ALA A 601 -7.37 6.11 49.45
C ALA A 601 -8.41 5.99 48.32
N ASP A 602 -8.51 7.00 47.46
CA ASP A 602 -9.40 7.01 46.29
C ASP A 602 -9.05 5.89 45.30
N PHE A 603 -7.76 5.67 45.04
CA PHE A 603 -7.30 4.60 44.15
C PHE A 603 -7.58 3.20 44.74
N VAL A 604 -7.34 3.00 46.04
CA VAL A 604 -7.66 1.74 46.72
C VAL A 604 -9.16 1.48 46.71
N ALA A 605 -9.98 2.51 46.94
CA ALA A 605 -11.44 2.42 46.88
C ALA A 605 -11.96 2.06 45.48
N LEU A 606 -11.27 2.51 44.42
CA LEU A 606 -11.57 2.14 43.04
C LEU A 606 -11.18 0.69 42.73
N VAL A 607 -9.98 0.26 43.12
CA VAL A 607 -9.40 -1.06 42.80
C VAL A 607 -10.04 -2.19 43.62
N GLN A 608 -10.37 -1.94 44.88
CA GLN A 608 -11.13 -2.82 45.80
C GLN A 608 -10.50 -4.17 46.17
N SER A 609 -9.63 -4.77 45.35
CA SER A 609 -9.01 -6.06 45.66
C SER A 609 -7.59 -6.20 45.10
N PRO A 610 -6.73 -7.02 45.73
CA PRO A 610 -5.43 -7.36 45.18
C PRO A 610 -5.50 -8.09 43.83
N GLU A 611 -6.61 -8.76 43.50
CA GLU A 611 -6.79 -9.38 42.19
C GLU A 611 -6.99 -8.35 41.09
N ARG A 612 -7.81 -7.31 41.33
CA ARG A 612 -8.01 -6.22 40.37
C ARG A 612 -6.79 -5.32 40.20
N LEU A 613 -5.92 -5.25 41.20
CA LEU A 613 -4.67 -4.51 41.14
C LEU A 613 -3.61 -5.21 40.27
N ARG A 614 -3.59 -6.54 40.31
CA ARG A 614 -2.68 -7.39 39.54
C ARG A 614 -3.10 -7.44 38.08
#